data_AF-A0AAN6I0T5-F1
#
_entry.id   AF-A0AAN6I0T5-F1
#
_cell.length_a   1.000
_cell.length_b   1.000
_cell.length_c   1.000
_cell.angle_alpha   90.00
_cell.angle_beta   90.00
_cell.angle_gamma   90.00
#
_symmetry.space_group_name_H-M   'P 1'
#
loop_
_entity.id
_entity.type
_entity.pdbx_description
1 polymer ?
#
loop_
_entity_poly.entity_id
_entity_poly.type
_entity_poly.pdbx_seq_one_letter_code
_entity_poly.pdbx_strand_id
1 'polypeptide(L)'
;MLRRSSQFALQTRKRSSLALPKTAPITRKSQDEIEIAQAPNRVATWSPSQSSKDRIIKTNVRFVGKDLTKQPNPQAAIDLIAQQPIRYIHNNIAVCSGTDIFQGHPKVYINLDKDMPGTCGYCGLRFAREELKDKLS
;
A
#
# COMPACT_ATOMS: atom_id res chain seq x y z
N MET A 1 82.15 23.16 -48.72
CA MET A 1 81.16 22.13 -48.35
C MET A 1 81.58 21.48 -47.04
N LEU A 2 80.94 21.81 -45.91
CA LEU A 2 81.08 21.05 -44.66
C LEU A 2 79.67 20.78 -44.10
N ARG A 3 79.23 19.52 -44.17
CA ARG A 3 77.97 19.05 -43.61
C ARG A 3 78.14 18.86 -42.10
N ARG A 4 77.43 19.64 -41.28
CA ARG A 4 77.28 19.37 -39.85
C ARG A 4 76.16 18.35 -39.65
N SER A 5 76.54 17.17 -39.16
CA SER A 5 75.63 16.07 -38.82
C SER A 5 74.82 16.43 -37.56
N SER A 6 73.51 16.60 -37.71
CA SER A 6 72.59 16.78 -36.58
C SER A 6 72.21 15.41 -36.03
N GLN A 7 72.75 15.04 -34.86
CA GLN A 7 72.32 13.86 -34.13
C GLN A 7 70.97 14.15 -33.45
N PHE A 8 69.88 13.59 -33.98
CA PHE A 8 68.59 13.61 -33.31
C PHE A 8 68.51 12.48 -32.29
N ALA A 9 68.59 12.82 -31.00
CA ALA A 9 68.34 11.89 -29.92
C ALA A 9 66.84 11.58 -29.83
N LEU A 10 66.45 10.32 -30.05
CA LEU A 10 65.10 9.83 -29.82
C LEU A 10 64.86 9.73 -28.30
N GLN A 11 64.30 10.78 -27.70
CA GLN A 11 63.76 10.70 -26.34
C GLN A 11 62.41 9.98 -26.36
N THR A 12 62.38 8.79 -25.79
CA THR A 12 61.14 8.07 -25.52
C THR A 12 60.40 8.74 -24.37
N ARG A 13 59.34 9.50 -24.68
CA ARG A 13 58.42 10.00 -23.66
C ARG A 13 57.69 8.82 -23.03
N LYS A 14 58.05 8.45 -21.79
CA LYS A 14 57.23 7.58 -20.94
C LYS A 14 55.87 8.26 -20.75
N ARG A 15 54.82 7.70 -21.35
CA ARG A 15 53.43 8.11 -21.07
C ARG A 15 53.03 7.56 -19.71
N SER A 16 53.02 8.41 -18.71
CA SER A 16 52.42 8.13 -17.41
C SER A 16 50.91 8.00 -17.61
N SER A 17 50.38 6.78 -17.66
CA SER A 17 48.93 6.57 -17.63
C SER A 17 48.44 6.90 -16.22
N LEU A 18 47.80 8.06 -16.06
CA LEU A 18 47.01 8.35 -14.87
C LEU A 18 45.84 7.37 -14.87
N ALA A 19 45.89 6.38 -13.99
CA ALA A 19 44.74 5.52 -13.73
C ALA A 19 43.59 6.40 -13.23
N LEU A 20 42.44 6.37 -13.91
CA LEU A 20 41.24 6.94 -13.33
C LEU A 20 40.96 6.22 -12.01
N PRO A 21 40.60 6.94 -10.93
CA PRO A 21 40.15 6.27 -9.72
C PRO A 21 38.97 5.40 -10.12
N LYS A 22 39.10 4.10 -9.84
CA LYS A 22 38.03 3.12 -10.03
C LYS A 22 36.87 3.63 -9.19
N THR A 23 35.90 4.28 -9.82
CA THR A 23 34.69 4.73 -9.14
C THR A 23 34.13 3.48 -8.50
N ALA A 24 34.12 3.43 -7.18
CA ALA A 24 33.40 2.38 -6.47
C ALA A 24 32.00 2.34 -7.10
N PRO A 25 31.42 1.15 -7.37
CA PRO A 25 30.02 1.11 -7.74
C PRO A 25 29.30 1.94 -6.68
N ILE A 26 28.65 3.01 -7.11
CA ILE A 26 27.70 3.70 -6.28
C ILE A 26 26.66 2.62 -6.02
N THR A 27 26.80 1.91 -4.91
CA THR A 27 25.72 1.16 -4.32
C THR A 27 24.73 2.24 -3.96
N ARG A 28 23.89 2.64 -4.93
CA ARG A 28 22.58 3.16 -4.60
C ARG A 28 22.03 2.01 -3.79
N LYS A 29 22.01 2.17 -2.45
CA LYS A 29 20.98 1.50 -1.66
C LYS A 29 19.73 1.71 -2.51
N SER A 30 19.26 0.62 -3.12
CA SER A 30 18.03 0.61 -3.89
C SER A 30 17.04 1.29 -2.97
N GLN A 31 16.69 2.54 -3.33
CA GLN A 31 15.80 3.35 -2.52
C GLN A 31 14.54 2.52 -2.43
N ASP A 32 14.34 1.94 -1.26
CA ASP A 32 13.09 1.44 -0.75
C ASP A 32 12.34 0.57 -1.77
N GLU A 33 12.48 -0.75 -1.66
CA GLU A 33 11.36 -1.63 -2.01
C GLU A 33 10.21 -1.24 -1.08
N ILE A 34 9.50 -0.16 -1.43
CA ILE A 34 8.25 0.23 -0.81
C ILE A 34 7.36 -0.95 -1.09
N GLU A 35 7.10 -1.77 -0.09
CA GLU A 35 6.12 -2.84 -0.19
C GLU A 35 4.80 -2.19 -0.62
N ILE A 36 4.42 -2.39 -1.89
CA ILE A 36 3.27 -1.72 -2.50
C ILE A 36 2.01 -2.43 -2.00
N ALA A 37 1.64 -2.13 -0.76
CA ALA A 37 0.43 -2.60 -0.12
C ALA A 37 -0.81 -2.06 -0.85
N GLN A 38 -1.90 -2.85 -0.84
CA GLN A 38 -3.17 -2.45 -1.45
C GLN A 38 -3.73 -1.17 -0.82
N ALA A 39 -3.59 -1.01 0.49
CA ALA A 39 -3.94 0.16 1.29
C ALA A 39 -2.95 0.34 2.46
N PRO A 40 -2.88 1.51 3.12
CA PRO A 40 -1.96 1.73 4.25
C PRO A 40 -2.13 0.74 5.41
N ASN A 41 -3.34 0.25 5.63
CA ASN A 41 -3.69 -0.72 6.69
C ASN A 41 -3.85 -2.16 6.18
N ARG A 42 -3.60 -2.43 4.88
CA ARG A 42 -3.85 -3.74 4.28
C ARG A 42 -2.95 -4.04 3.08
N VAL A 43 -2.21 -5.14 3.14
CA VAL A 43 -1.35 -5.57 2.03
C VAL A 43 -2.14 -6.26 0.92
N ALA A 44 -3.05 -7.17 1.27
CA ALA A 44 -3.77 -8.03 0.33
C ALA A 44 -5.03 -7.39 -0.28
N THR A 45 -5.47 -7.92 -1.42
CA THR A 45 -6.77 -7.60 -2.02
C THR A 45 -7.94 -8.11 -1.17
N TRP A 46 -9.15 -7.64 -1.45
CA TRP A 46 -10.39 -7.99 -0.73
C TRP A 46 -11.57 -8.30 -1.66
N SER A 47 -11.33 -8.42 -2.97
CA SER A 47 -12.31 -8.92 -3.93
C SER A 47 -11.62 -9.79 -4.98
N PRO A 48 -12.23 -10.89 -5.45
CA PRO A 48 -11.63 -11.77 -6.44
C PRO A 48 -11.25 -11.08 -7.75
N SER A 49 -12.02 -10.06 -8.17
CA SER A 49 -11.77 -9.31 -9.40
C SER A 49 -10.80 -8.13 -9.21
N GLN A 50 -10.36 -7.86 -7.97
CA GLN A 50 -9.47 -6.74 -7.67
C GLN A 50 -8.03 -7.05 -8.11
N SER A 51 -7.46 -6.17 -8.93
CA SER A 51 -6.03 -6.23 -9.27
C SER A 51 -5.17 -5.71 -8.11
N SER A 52 -4.04 -6.38 -7.84
CA SER A 52 -3.06 -5.91 -6.87
C SER A 52 -2.41 -4.60 -7.32
N LYS A 53 -2.15 -3.72 -6.36
CA LYS A 53 -1.54 -2.40 -6.60
C LYS A 53 -0.14 -2.53 -7.20
N ASP A 54 0.64 -3.49 -6.72
CA ASP A 54 1.96 -3.82 -7.25
C ASP A 54 1.94 -4.09 -8.76
N ARG A 55 1.02 -4.96 -9.21
CA ARG A 55 0.85 -5.28 -10.63
C ARG A 55 0.48 -4.03 -11.45
N ILE A 56 -0.50 -3.25 -10.97
CA ILE A 56 -0.96 -2.05 -11.70
C ILE A 56 0.19 -1.05 -11.89
N ILE A 57 0.94 -0.76 -10.83
CA ILE A 57 2.01 0.23 -10.86
C ILE A 57 3.17 -0.24 -11.75
N LYS A 58 3.56 -1.52 -11.67
CA LYS A 58 4.66 -2.08 -12.46
C LYS A 58 4.33 -2.24 -13.94
N THR A 59 3.08 -2.56 -14.30
CA THR A 59 2.69 -2.83 -15.69
C THR A 59 2.28 -1.58 -16.46
N ASN A 60 1.76 -0.54 -15.79
CA ASN A 60 1.17 0.61 -16.47
C ASN A 60 2.17 1.78 -16.63
N VAL A 61 2.52 2.07 -17.88
CA VAL A 61 3.46 3.14 -18.28
C VAL A 61 3.07 4.52 -17.72
N ARG A 62 1.79 4.78 -17.42
CA ARG A 62 1.32 6.05 -16.87
C ARG A 62 1.90 6.37 -15.48
N PHE A 63 2.42 5.38 -14.75
CA PHE A 63 3.07 5.58 -13.45
C PHE A 63 4.57 5.88 -13.56
N VAL A 64 5.17 5.78 -14.75
CA VAL A 64 6.60 6.09 -14.95
C VAL A 64 6.85 7.58 -14.68
N GLY A 65 7.79 7.87 -13.77
CA GLY A 65 8.13 9.24 -13.39
C GLY A 65 7.08 9.94 -12.50
N LYS A 66 6.10 9.20 -11.96
CA LYS A 66 5.14 9.73 -10.97
C LYS A 66 5.63 9.50 -9.56
N ASP A 67 5.47 10.51 -8.72
CA ASP A 67 5.65 10.41 -7.27
C ASP A 67 4.46 9.65 -6.67
N LEU A 68 4.72 8.41 -6.22
CA LEU A 68 3.70 7.52 -5.68
C LEU A 68 3.16 7.98 -4.32
N THR A 69 3.93 8.76 -3.57
CA THR A 69 3.55 9.24 -2.23
C THR A 69 2.40 10.24 -2.27
N LYS A 70 2.23 10.93 -3.40
CA LYS A 70 1.18 11.92 -3.63
C LYS A 70 -0.07 11.34 -4.31
N GLN A 71 -0.04 10.05 -4.66
CA GLN A 71 -1.21 9.39 -5.24
C GLN A 71 -2.23 9.05 -4.16
N PRO A 72 -3.54 9.03 -4.48
CA PRO A 72 -4.57 8.62 -3.53
C PRO A 72 -4.27 7.23 -2.95
N ASN A 73 -4.19 7.15 -1.62
CA ASN A 73 -3.94 5.90 -0.90
C ASN A 73 -4.80 5.82 0.37
N PRO A 74 -6.14 5.73 0.24
CA PRO A 74 -7.05 5.68 1.39
C PRO A 74 -6.90 4.37 2.16
N GLN A 75 -7.31 4.39 3.42
CA GLN A 75 -7.42 3.18 4.24
C GLN A 75 -8.51 2.25 3.70
N ALA A 76 -8.29 0.94 3.80
CA ALA A 76 -9.25 -0.08 3.46
C ALA A 76 -10.34 -0.16 4.55
N ALA A 77 -11.59 0.08 4.16
CA ALA A 77 -12.74 0.09 5.06
C ALA A 77 -12.99 -1.27 5.74
N ILE A 78 -12.60 -2.39 5.10
CA ILE A 78 -12.77 -3.75 5.64
C ILE A 78 -12.08 -3.93 6.99
N ASP A 79 -10.86 -3.43 7.16
CA ASP A 79 -10.15 -3.56 8.44
C ASP A 79 -10.62 -2.51 9.44
N LEU A 80 -11.11 -1.36 8.98
CA LEU A 80 -11.70 -0.33 9.85
C LEU A 80 -13.02 -0.80 10.48
N ILE A 81 -13.89 -1.45 9.70
CA ILE A 81 -15.17 -1.97 10.23
C ILE A 81 -14.96 -3.18 11.13
N ALA A 82 -13.93 -4.00 10.88
CA ALA A 82 -13.56 -5.12 11.73
C ALA A 82 -13.18 -4.68 13.16
N GLN A 83 -12.58 -3.48 13.30
CA GLN A 83 -12.24 -2.88 14.60
C GLN A 83 -13.47 -2.39 15.37
N GLN A 84 -14.61 -2.15 14.71
CA GLN A 84 -15.81 -1.69 15.40
C GLN A 84 -16.40 -2.82 16.27
N PRO A 85 -16.69 -2.55 17.55
CA PRO A 85 -17.22 -3.57 18.46
C PRO A 85 -18.64 -3.98 18.06
N ILE A 86 -19.03 -5.18 18.48
CA ILE A 86 -20.41 -5.65 18.37
C ILE A 86 -21.28 -4.83 19.33
N ARG A 87 -22.44 -4.37 18.86
CA ARG A 87 -23.43 -3.64 19.64
C ARG A 87 -24.42 -4.63 20.23
N TYR A 88 -24.46 -4.70 21.55
CA TYR A 88 -25.36 -5.60 22.27
C TYR A 88 -26.69 -4.92 22.56
N ILE A 89 -27.80 -5.62 22.33
CA ILE A 89 -29.15 -5.15 22.62
C ILE A 89 -29.95 -6.25 23.33
N HIS A 90 -31.02 -5.87 24.05
CA HIS A 90 -31.88 -6.83 24.76
C HIS A 90 -32.94 -7.48 23.86
N ASN A 91 -33.21 -6.92 22.67
CA ASN A 91 -34.28 -7.38 21.78
C ASN A 91 -33.76 -8.33 20.68
N ASN A 92 -34.67 -9.11 20.09
CA ASN A 92 -34.35 -9.99 18.95
C ASN A 92 -34.22 -9.25 17.61
N ILE A 93 -34.59 -7.97 17.56
CA ILE A 93 -34.53 -7.16 16.34
C ILE A 93 -33.69 -5.93 16.61
N ALA A 94 -32.58 -5.79 15.89
CA ALA A 94 -31.80 -4.57 15.87
C ALA A 94 -32.30 -3.61 14.79
N VAL A 95 -32.25 -2.30 15.08
CA VAL A 95 -32.63 -1.24 14.15
C VAL A 95 -31.38 -0.43 13.81
N CYS A 96 -31.04 -0.33 12.54
CA CYS A 96 -29.88 0.44 12.08
C CYS A 96 -30.30 1.48 11.04
N SER A 97 -29.93 2.74 11.27
CA SER A 97 -30.07 3.86 10.34
C SER A 97 -28.73 4.51 9.99
N GLY A 98 -27.60 3.92 10.40
CA GLY A 98 -26.27 4.53 10.25
C GLY A 98 -26.04 5.62 11.29
N THR A 99 -25.81 6.86 10.85
CA THR A 99 -25.60 8.04 11.71
C THR A 99 -26.90 8.72 12.11
N ASP A 100 -27.61 9.26 11.11
CA ASP A 100 -28.87 9.99 11.27
C ASP A 100 -29.86 9.57 10.18
N ILE A 101 -31.15 9.88 10.36
CA ILE A 101 -32.22 9.48 9.44
C ILE A 101 -32.05 10.02 8.02
N PHE A 102 -31.36 11.16 7.84
CA PHE A 102 -31.14 11.79 6.52
C PHE A 102 -29.73 11.59 5.95
N GLN A 103 -28.72 11.42 6.80
CA GLN A 103 -27.32 11.31 6.39
C GLN A 103 -26.80 9.87 6.42
N GLY A 104 -27.62 8.94 6.89
CA GLY A 104 -27.33 7.51 6.92
C GLY A 104 -27.90 6.75 5.73
N HIS A 105 -28.02 5.44 5.92
CA HIS A 105 -28.68 4.55 4.96
C HIS A 105 -30.16 4.34 5.34
N PRO A 106 -30.99 3.78 4.46
CA PRO A 106 -32.38 3.47 4.80
C PRO A 106 -32.48 2.65 6.09
N LYS A 107 -33.47 2.96 6.92
CA LYS A 107 -33.71 2.24 8.19
C LYS A 107 -33.94 0.76 7.89
N VAL A 108 -33.11 -0.11 8.49
CA VAL A 108 -33.25 -1.56 8.38
C VAL A 108 -33.46 -2.21 9.74
N TYR A 109 -34.15 -3.34 9.69
CA TYR A 109 -34.38 -4.22 10.83
C TYR A 109 -33.57 -5.51 10.61
N ILE A 110 -32.75 -5.88 11.57
CA ILE A 110 -31.81 -7.00 11.50
C ILE A 110 -32.28 -8.06 12.49
N ASN A 111 -32.49 -9.28 12.01
CA ASN A 111 -32.87 -10.41 12.86
C ASN A 111 -31.67 -10.94 13.67
N LEU A 112 -31.82 -11.07 14.98
CA LEU A 112 -30.84 -11.58 15.94
C LEU A 112 -31.28 -12.89 16.64
N ASP A 113 -32.27 -13.60 16.08
CA ASP A 113 -32.71 -14.90 16.64
C ASP A 113 -31.59 -15.96 16.63
N LYS A 114 -30.62 -15.83 15.72
CA LYS A 114 -29.47 -16.73 15.63
C LYS A 114 -28.42 -16.35 16.67
N ASP A 115 -27.72 -17.34 17.21
CA ASP A 115 -26.59 -17.15 18.14
C ASP A 115 -25.30 -16.69 17.43
N MET A 116 -25.42 -15.70 16.54
CA MET A 116 -24.32 -15.08 15.80
C MET A 116 -24.58 -13.58 15.63
N PRO A 117 -23.54 -12.75 15.49
CA PRO A 117 -23.72 -11.33 15.23
C PRO A 117 -24.47 -11.10 13.90
N GLY A 118 -25.56 -10.34 13.95
CA GLY A 118 -26.24 -9.83 12.78
C GLY A 118 -25.53 -8.60 12.23
N THR A 119 -25.18 -8.61 10.95
CA THR A 119 -24.47 -7.50 10.29
C THR A 119 -25.43 -6.63 9.49
N CYS A 120 -25.32 -5.31 9.62
CA CYS A 120 -26.03 -4.38 8.75
C CYS A 120 -25.44 -4.43 7.32
N GLY A 121 -26.29 -4.67 6.32
CA GLY A 121 -25.88 -4.76 4.91
C GLY A 121 -25.38 -3.44 4.29
N TYR A 122 -25.58 -2.31 4.96
CA TYR A 122 -25.14 -0.99 4.47
C TYR A 122 -23.81 -0.57 5.09
N CYS A 123 -23.78 -0.36 6.41
CA CYS A 123 -22.62 0.17 7.11
C CYS A 123 -21.67 -0.90 7.67
N GLY A 124 -22.08 -2.16 7.69
CA GLY A 124 -21.27 -3.26 8.22
C GLY A 124 -21.20 -3.35 9.76
N LEU A 125 -21.94 -2.50 10.48
CA LEU A 125 -22.05 -2.60 11.95
C LEU A 125 -22.66 -3.94 12.35
N ARG A 126 -22.16 -4.50 13.44
CA ARG A 126 -22.55 -5.81 13.98
C ARG A 126 -23.38 -5.64 15.23
N PHE A 127 -24.46 -6.39 15.34
CA PHE A 127 -25.39 -6.39 16.47
C PHE A 127 -25.54 -7.81 17.01
N ALA A 128 -25.74 -7.96 18.31
CA ALA A 128 -26.02 -9.24 18.94
C ALA A 128 -26.93 -9.06 20.16
N ARG A 129 -27.55 -10.15 20.61
CA ARG A 129 -28.31 -10.17 21.86
C ARG A 129 -27.34 -10.08 23.04
N GLU A 130 -27.68 -9.34 24.08
CA GLU A 130 -26.80 -9.14 25.24
C GLU A 130 -26.46 -10.46 25.96
N GLU A 131 -27.37 -11.42 25.97
CA GLU A 131 -27.16 -12.77 26.49
C GLU A 131 -25.98 -13.51 25.83
N LEU A 132 -25.60 -13.10 24.62
CA LEU A 132 -24.50 -13.71 23.86
C LEU A 132 -23.17 -12.97 24.05
N LYS A 133 -23.12 -11.95 24.91
CA LYS A 133 -21.93 -11.12 25.12
C LYS A 133 -20.72 -11.94 25.54
N ASP A 134 -20.88 -12.81 26.53
CA ASP A 134 -19.78 -13.65 27.04
C ASP A 134 -19.30 -14.70 26.02
N LYS A 135 -20.15 -15.07 25.06
CA LYS A 135 -19.81 -16.05 24.01
C LYS A 135 -19.13 -15.40 22.80
N LEU A 136 -19.38 -14.11 22.57
CA LEU A 136 -18.98 -13.37 21.36
C LEU A 136 -17.91 -12.31 21.64
N SER A 137 -17.54 -12.09 22.91
CA SER A 137 -16.47 -11.19 23.35
C SER A 137 -15.08 -11.77 23.11
#